data_AF-A0A0K9FB90-F1
#
_entry.id   AF-A0A0K9FB90-F1
#
_cell.length_a   1.000
_cell.length_b   1.000
_cell.length_c   1.000
_cell.angle_alpha   90.00
_cell.angle_beta   90.00
_cell.angle_gamma   90.00
#
_symmetry.space_group_name_H-M   'P 1'
#
loop_
_entity.id
_entity.type
_entity.pdbx_description
1 polymer ?
#
loop_
_entity_poly.entity_id
_entity_poly.type
_entity_poly.pdbx_seq_one_letter_code
_entity_poly.pdbx_strand_id
1 'polypeptide(L)'
;MFSIDKWKNGEKWTNWAGNVISYPSEMYLPRSIEEVTNIVKHARELGKTIRVTGAAHSFSAVAMPEHIALSLHNMRGLIAVNEEKQEVTLWSGTYLYEIGPLLAKHGFALINMGN
;
A
#
# COMPACT_ATOMS: atom_id res chain seq x y z
N MET A 1 5.19 8.38 -10.35
CA MET A 1 4.89 7.56 -9.16
C MET A 1 3.46 7.87 -8.74
N PHE A 2 2.70 6.89 -8.24
CA PHE A 2 1.38 7.15 -7.65
C PHE A 2 1.47 8.34 -6.67
N SER A 3 0.65 9.36 -6.89
CA SER A 3 0.72 10.62 -6.13
C SER A 3 -0.39 10.65 -5.10
N ILE A 4 0.02 10.66 -3.84
CA ILE A 4 -0.89 10.83 -2.70
C ILE A 4 -1.60 12.18 -2.76
N ASP A 5 -0.93 13.23 -3.23
CA ASP A 5 -1.51 14.57 -3.32
C ASP A 5 -2.62 14.63 -4.37
N LYS A 6 -2.39 14.04 -5.56
CA LYS A 6 -3.45 13.89 -6.58
C LYS A 6 -4.65 13.14 -6.01
N TRP A 7 -4.41 12.12 -5.20
CA TRP A 7 -5.47 11.33 -4.57
C TRP A 7 -6.26 12.09 -3.52
N LYS A 8 -5.58 12.88 -2.68
CA LYS A 8 -6.22 13.79 -1.73
C LYS A 8 -7.06 14.86 -2.43
N ASN A 9 -6.67 15.27 -3.64
CA ASN A 9 -7.39 16.22 -4.47
C ASN A 9 -8.54 15.60 -5.27
N GLY A 10 -8.84 14.30 -5.08
CA GLY A 10 -9.95 13.64 -5.75
C GLY A 10 -9.70 13.27 -7.21
N GLU A 11 -8.44 13.30 -7.68
CA GLU A 11 -8.12 12.88 -9.04
C GLU A 11 -8.37 11.37 -9.24
N LYS A 12 -8.69 11.00 -10.48
CA LYS A 12 -8.85 9.60 -10.91
C LYS A 12 -7.61 8.76 -10.56
N TRP A 13 -7.83 7.48 -10.29
CA TRP A 13 -6.73 6.55 -10.09
C TRP A 13 -6.09 6.18 -11.44
N THR A 14 -4.78 6.14 -11.50
CA THR A 14 -4.04 5.60 -12.65
C THR A 14 -2.79 4.86 -12.19
N ASN A 15 -2.45 3.78 -12.89
CA ASN A 15 -1.17 3.12 -12.67
C ASN A 15 -0.02 4.00 -13.17
N TRP A 16 1.21 3.66 -12.77
CA TRP A 16 2.41 4.42 -13.10
C TRP A 16 2.62 4.56 -14.62
N ALA A 17 2.32 3.51 -15.39
CA ALA A 17 2.46 3.51 -16.85
C ALA A 17 1.36 4.30 -17.58
N GLY A 18 0.30 4.72 -16.88
CA GLY A 18 -0.79 5.52 -17.45
C GLY A 18 -1.76 4.78 -18.37
N ASN A 19 -1.58 3.46 -18.56
CA ASN A 19 -2.43 2.64 -19.42
C ASN A 19 -3.66 2.04 -18.69
N VAL A 20 -3.68 2.07 -17.36
CA VAL A 20 -4.83 1.65 -16.55
C VAL A 20 -5.35 2.84 -15.77
N ILE A 21 -6.65 3.11 -15.88
CA ILE A 21 -7.35 4.24 -15.26
C ILE A 21 -8.62 3.71 -14.61
N SER A 22 -8.92 4.16 -13.39
CA SER A 22 -10.21 3.88 -12.75
C SER A 22 -10.74 5.07 -11.95
N TYR A 23 -12.05 5.02 -11.69
CA TYR A 23 -12.81 6.07 -11.03
C TYR A 23 -13.50 5.47 -9.79
N PRO A 24 -12.74 5.12 -8.74
CA PRO A 24 -13.33 4.55 -7.54
C PRO A 24 -14.28 5.58 -6.89
N SER A 25 -15.40 5.09 -6.37
CA SER A 25 -16.37 5.93 -5.66
C SER A 25 -15.84 6.50 -4.35
N GLU A 26 -14.85 5.83 -3.74
CA GLU A 26 -14.26 6.21 -2.45
C GLU A 26 -12.76 5.91 -2.43
N MET A 27 -12.01 6.76 -1.73
CA MET A 27 -10.55 6.66 -1.61
C MET A 27 -10.12 6.88 -0.15
N TYR A 28 -9.28 5.99 0.38
CA TYR A 28 -8.88 6.00 1.79
C TYR A 28 -7.36 5.93 1.99
N LEU A 29 -6.89 6.64 3.02
CA LEU A 29 -5.48 6.76 3.44
C LEU A 29 -5.36 6.50 4.96
N PRO A 30 -5.70 5.29 5.43
CA PRO A 30 -5.76 4.99 6.85
C PRO A 30 -4.41 5.13 7.54
N ARG A 31 -4.44 5.39 8.84
CA ARG A 31 -3.28 5.56 9.71
C ARG A 31 -3.20 4.49 10.80
N SER A 32 -4.19 3.60 10.88
CA SER A 32 -4.26 2.56 11.90
C SER A 32 -4.98 1.30 11.41
N ILE A 33 -4.76 0.19 12.11
CA ILE A 33 -5.49 -1.08 11.88
C ILE A 33 -6.99 -0.89 12.12
N GLU A 34 -7.37 -0.05 13.07
CA GLU A 34 -8.77 0.24 13.38
C GLU A 34 -9.46 0.96 12.22
N GLU A 35 -8.80 1.97 11.62
CA GLU A 35 -9.30 2.64 10.43
C GLU A 35 -9.45 1.67 9.24
N VAL A 36 -8.45 0.80 9.01
CA VAL A 36 -8.56 -0.27 8.00
C VAL A 36 -9.76 -1.17 8.28
N THR A 37 -9.95 -1.58 9.53
CA THR A 37 -11.06 -2.45 9.95
C THR A 37 -12.40 -1.80 9.68
N ASN A 38 -12.54 -0.51 9.98
CA ASN A 38 -13.77 0.24 9.73
C ASN A 38 -14.06 0.37 8.23
N ILE A 39 -13.04 0.62 7.40
CA ILE A 39 -13.18 0.65 5.94
C ILE A 39 -13.64 -0.71 5.39
N VAL A 40 -13.09 -1.81 5.90
CA VAL A 40 -13.50 -3.18 5.50
C VAL A 40 -14.95 -3.47 5.88
N LYS A 41 -15.38 -3.09 7.09
CA LYS A 41 -16.78 -3.25 7.53
C LYS A 41 -17.73 -2.42 6.67
N HIS A 42 -17.40 -1.16 6.43
CA HIS A 42 -18.15 -0.24 5.56
C HIS A 42 -18.31 -0.79 4.14
N ALA A 43 -17.21 -1.26 3.53
CA ALA A 43 -17.26 -1.87 2.20
C ALA A 43 -18.20 -3.08 2.15
N ARG A 44 -18.16 -3.94 3.18
CA ARG A 44 -19.03 -5.10 3.31
C ARG A 44 -20.51 -4.70 3.45
N GLU A 45 -20.80 -3.72 4.28
CA GLU A 45 -22.16 -3.19 4.48
C GLU A 45 -22.75 -2.62 3.19
N LEU A 46 -21.91 -1.99 2.36
CA LEU A 46 -22.30 -1.46 1.06
C LEU A 46 -22.23 -2.47 -0.10
N GLY A 47 -21.78 -3.70 0.13
CA GLY A 47 -21.56 -4.68 -0.94
C GLY A 47 -20.49 -4.27 -1.96
N LYS A 48 -19.52 -3.44 -1.55
CA LYS A 48 -18.44 -2.90 -2.40
C LYS A 48 -17.14 -3.69 -2.24
N THR A 49 -16.32 -3.68 -3.30
CA THR A 49 -14.97 -4.27 -3.28
C THR A 49 -13.91 -3.23 -2.91
N ILE A 50 -12.89 -3.66 -2.16
CA ILE A 50 -11.71 -2.86 -1.86
C ILE A 50 -10.54 -3.37 -2.69
N ARG A 51 -9.76 -2.45 -3.27
CA ARG A 51 -8.44 -2.76 -3.81
C ARG A 51 -7.37 -1.89 -3.16
N VAL A 52 -6.33 -2.55 -2.65
CA VAL A 52 -5.16 -1.85 -2.11
C VAL A 52 -4.27 -1.35 -3.25
N THR A 53 -3.97 -0.07 -3.23
CA THR A 53 -3.01 0.59 -4.12
C THR A 53 -1.69 0.81 -3.39
N GLY A 54 -0.67 0.05 -3.82
CA GLY A 54 0.73 0.31 -3.46
C GLY A 54 1.31 1.50 -4.22
N ALA A 55 2.53 1.39 -4.74
CA ALA A 55 3.12 2.44 -5.58
C ALA A 55 2.55 2.49 -7.02
N ALA A 56 1.60 1.59 -7.33
CA ALA A 56 0.93 1.44 -8.63
C ALA A 56 1.86 1.17 -9.83
N HIS A 57 2.99 0.49 -9.62
CA HIS A 57 3.98 0.17 -10.68
C HIS A 57 3.60 -1.02 -11.59
N SER A 58 2.52 -1.74 -11.30
CA SER A 58 2.08 -2.83 -12.19
C SER A 58 1.60 -2.28 -13.53
N PHE A 59 2.08 -2.87 -14.62
CA PHE A 59 1.57 -2.62 -15.98
C PHE A 59 0.18 -3.21 -16.21
N SER A 60 -0.17 -4.26 -15.47
CA SER A 60 -1.49 -4.90 -15.51
C SER A 60 -2.47 -4.27 -14.51
N ALA A 61 -3.76 -4.54 -14.71
CA ALA A 61 -4.85 -4.04 -13.87
C ALA A 61 -4.96 -4.70 -12.48
N VAL A 62 -3.95 -5.47 -12.03
CA VAL A 62 -4.01 -6.23 -10.76
C VAL A 62 -4.31 -5.37 -9.53
N ALA A 63 -3.89 -4.10 -9.55
CA ALA A 63 -4.10 -3.15 -8.46
C ALA A 63 -5.22 -2.14 -8.76
N MET A 64 -5.98 -2.30 -9.85
CA MET A 64 -7.02 -1.37 -10.25
C MET A 64 -8.23 -1.47 -9.29
N PRO A 65 -8.61 -0.39 -8.60
CA PRO A 65 -9.82 -0.36 -7.78
C PRO A 65 -11.07 -0.14 -8.64
N GLU A 66 -12.11 -0.94 -8.38
CA GLU A 66 -13.44 -0.78 -8.98
C GLU A 66 -14.34 0.13 -8.14
N HIS A 67 -14.52 -0.19 -6.85
CA HIS A 67 -15.40 0.58 -5.96
C HIS A 67 -14.64 1.45 -4.97
N ILE A 68 -13.74 0.85 -4.19
CA ILE A 68 -12.99 1.53 -3.12
C ILE A 68 -11.49 1.33 -3.35
N ALA A 69 -10.76 2.44 -3.34
CA ALA A 69 -9.31 2.42 -3.40
C ALA A 69 -8.69 2.71 -2.03
N LEU A 70 -7.75 1.87 -1.60
CA LEU A 70 -7.12 1.97 -0.27
C LEU A 70 -5.59 2.07 -0.42
N SER A 71 -4.93 3.11 0.10
CA SER A 71 -3.47 3.16 0.16
C SER A 71 -2.98 3.11 1.60
N LEU A 72 -2.05 2.19 1.86
CA LEU A 72 -1.42 2.03 3.16
C LEU A 72 -0.19 2.93 3.32
N HIS A 73 -0.08 4.01 2.53
CA HIS A 73 1.07 4.93 2.56
C HIS A 73 1.36 5.52 3.96
N ASN A 74 0.37 5.67 4.83
CA ASN A 74 0.61 6.17 6.19
C ASN A 74 0.96 5.06 7.19
N MET A 75 0.91 3.78 6.77
CA MET A 75 1.22 2.60 7.57
C MET A 75 2.48 1.96 6.97
N ARG A 76 3.64 2.53 7.30
CA ARG A 76 4.96 2.14 6.75
C ARG A 76 6.00 2.01 7.84
N GLY A 77 7.05 1.26 7.54
CA GLY A 77 8.21 1.10 8.41
C GLY A 77 8.25 -0.22 9.15
N LEU A 78 9.28 -0.32 9.99
CA LEU A 78 9.63 -1.47 10.80
C LEU A 78 8.73 -1.59 12.03
N ILE A 79 8.18 -2.78 12.26
CA ILE A 79 7.35 -3.12 13.42
C ILE A 79 8.19 -3.87 14.46
N ALA A 80 8.93 -4.90 14.03
CA ALA A 80 9.71 -5.74 14.93
C ALA A 80 10.89 -6.40 14.21
N VAL A 81 11.92 -6.75 14.98
CA VAL A 81 13.08 -7.52 14.54
C VAL A 81 13.31 -8.64 15.56
N ASN A 82 13.46 -9.87 15.07
CA ASN A 82 13.94 -11.00 15.84
C ASN A 82 15.30 -11.41 15.27
N GLU A 83 16.37 -11.03 15.97
CA GLU A 83 17.74 -11.25 15.47
C GLU A 83 18.14 -12.72 15.50
N GLU A 84 17.70 -13.48 16.51
CA GLU A 84 17.99 -14.91 16.64
C GLU A 84 17.40 -15.73 15.49
N LYS A 85 16.17 -15.38 15.06
CA LYS A 85 15.48 -16.05 13.97
C LYS A 85 15.72 -15.42 12.60
N GLN A 86 16.41 -14.29 12.56
CA GLN A 86 16.58 -13.46 11.36
C GLN A 86 15.23 -13.06 10.72
N GLU A 87 14.23 -12.75 11.54
CA GLU A 87 12.88 -12.38 11.11
C GLU A 87 12.63 -10.89 11.31
N VAL A 88 11.99 -10.26 10.33
CA VAL A 88 11.61 -8.85 10.39
C VAL A 88 10.14 -8.68 10.04
N THR A 89 9.43 -7.91 10.85
CA THR A 89 8.02 -7.54 10.61
C THR A 89 7.97 -6.08 10.16
N LEU A 90 7.35 -5.83 9.01
CA LEU A 90 7.15 -4.50 8.42
C LEU A 90 5.66 -4.23 8.25
N TRP A 91 5.28 -2.95 8.26
CA TRP A 91 3.96 -2.59 7.74
C TRP A 91 3.87 -2.88 6.25
N SER A 92 2.71 -3.35 5.78
CA SER A 92 2.49 -3.70 4.37
C SER A 92 2.49 -2.49 3.41
N GLY A 93 2.39 -1.26 3.92
CA GLY A 93 2.59 -0.07 3.11
C GLY A 93 4.05 0.28 2.82
N THR A 94 5.01 -0.36 3.50
CA THR A 94 6.44 -0.04 3.39
C THR A 94 6.91 -0.27 1.95
N TYR A 95 7.50 0.75 1.33
CA TYR A 95 8.02 0.60 -0.03
C TYR A 95 9.31 -0.20 -0.03
N LEU A 96 9.55 -0.95 -1.11
CA LEU A 96 10.71 -1.81 -1.24
C LEU A 96 12.05 -1.06 -1.07
N TYR A 97 12.13 0.18 -1.60
CA TYR A 97 13.33 1.02 -1.45
C TYR A 97 13.60 1.47 0.00
N GLU A 98 12.60 1.42 0.88
CA GLU A 98 12.74 1.75 2.30
C GLU A 98 13.28 0.56 3.11
N ILE A 99 13.06 -0.67 2.63
CA ILE A 99 13.37 -1.89 3.39
C ILE A 99 14.88 -2.04 3.60
N GLY A 100 15.71 -1.87 2.55
CA GLY A 100 17.17 -1.99 2.67
C GLY A 100 17.77 -1.11 3.78
N PRO A 101 17.53 0.21 3.76
CA PRO A 101 17.99 1.11 4.83
C PRO A 101 17.43 0.79 6.23
N LEU A 102 16.22 0.23 6.33
CA LEU A 102 15.67 -0.22 7.62
C LEU A 102 16.39 -1.46 8.15
N LEU A 103 16.64 -2.45 7.28
CA LEU A 103 17.32 -3.69 7.66
C LEU A 103 18.80 -3.49 7.98
N ALA A 104 19.48 -2.60 7.26
CA ALA A 104 20.92 -2.34 7.45
C ALA A 104 21.26 -1.88 8.88
N LYS A 105 20.33 -1.22 9.58
CA LYS A 105 20.47 -0.80 10.99
C LYS A 105 20.58 -1.98 11.96
N HIS A 106 20.14 -3.17 11.54
CA HIS A 106 20.16 -4.41 12.30
C HIS A 106 21.15 -5.43 11.71
N GLY A 107 22.04 -4.99 10.80
CA GLY A 107 22.99 -5.88 10.12
C GLY A 107 22.33 -6.85 9.13
N PHE A 108 21.08 -6.61 8.73
CA PHE A 108 20.31 -7.49 7.85
C PHE A 108 20.21 -6.92 6.43
N ALA A 109 19.91 -7.81 5.49
CA ALA A 109 19.60 -7.48 4.10
C ALA A 109 18.59 -8.48 3.54
N LEU A 110 17.86 -8.08 2.51
CA LEU A 110 17.05 -9.01 1.72
C LEU A 110 17.99 -9.88 0.86
N ILE A 111 17.80 -11.19 0.88
CA ILE A 111 18.57 -12.12 0.02
C ILE A 111 18.30 -11.88 -1.48
N ASN A 112 17.13 -11.35 -1.80
CA ASN A 112 16.74 -10.95 -3.14
C ASN A 112 15.77 -9.76 -3.03
N MET A 113 15.89 -8.80 -3.95
CA MET A 113 15.04 -7.63 -4.01
C MET A 113 14.60 -7.41 -5.46
N GLY A 114 13.29 -7.28 -5.67
CA GLY A 114 12.76 -6.89 -6.97
C GLY A 114 13.20 -5.48 -7.35
N ASN A 115 13.28 -5.21 -8.65
CA ASN A 115 13.48 -3.87 -9.22
C ASN A 115 12.16 -3.15 -9.45
#